data_AF-A0A2N3F903-F1
#
_entry.id   AF-A0A2N3F903-F1
#
_cell.length_a   1.000
_cell.length_b   1.000
_cell.length_c   1.000
_cell.angle_alpha   90.00
_cell.angle_beta   90.00
_cell.angle_gamma   90.00
#
_symmetry.space_group_name_H-M   'P 1'
#
loop_
_entity.id
_entity.type
_entity.pdbx_description
1 polymer ?
#
loop_
_entity_poly.entity_id
_entity_poly.type
_entity_poly.pdbx_seq_one_letter_code
_entity_poly.pdbx_strand_id
1 'polypeptide(L)' 'MTKRSQITRVQIADHIASAFGSGSVHRTELIKHAEASKAKPEVLTALRRLPDHGFTTMRDLWIHLEDIPVEVTS' A
#
# COMPACT_ATOMS: atom_id res chain seq x y z
N MET A 1 10.67 24.40 -5.13
CA MET A 1 9.55 23.69 -4.44
C MET A 1 9.76 22.20 -4.60
N THR A 2 10.23 21.51 -3.56
CA THR A 2 10.26 20.05 -3.54
C THR A 2 8.82 19.55 -3.63
N LYS A 3 8.47 18.88 -4.74
CA LYS A 3 7.18 18.20 -4.90
C LYS A 3 7.12 17.17 -3.76
N ARG A 4 6.41 17.48 -2.67
CA ARG A 4 6.09 16.47 -1.66
C ARG A 4 5.47 15.32 -2.44
N SER A 5 6.19 14.22 -2.54
CA SER A 5 5.85 13.12 -3.43
C SER A 5 4.61 12.45 -2.85
N GLN A 6 3.44 13.01 -3.17
CA GLN A 6 2.16 12.48 -2.76
C GLN A 6 2.11 11.03 -3.24
N ILE A 7 2.03 10.10 -2.28
CA ILE A 7 1.93 8.69 -2.59
C ILE A 7 0.60 8.43 -3.28
N THR A 8 0.59 7.55 -4.29
CA THR A 8 -0.62 7.15 -5.01
C THR A 8 -0.97 5.70 -4.67
N ARG A 9 -2.25 5.32 -4.85
CA ARG A 9 -2.67 3.92 -4.69
C ARG A 9 -1.92 2.98 -5.62
N VAL A 10 -1.55 3.46 -6.81
CA VAL A 10 -0.74 2.71 -7.79
C VAL A 10 0.66 2.44 -7.24
N GLN A 11 1.34 3.45 -6.69
CA GLN A 11 2.65 3.25 -6.07
C GLN A 11 2.60 2.26 -4.90
N ILE A 12 1.56 2.32 -4.06
CA ILE A 12 1.39 1.34 -2.98
C ILE A 12 1.20 -0.06 -3.59
N ALA A 13 0.32 -0.19 -4.58
CA ALA A 13 0.04 -1.44 -5.27
C ALA A 13 1.31 -2.08 -5.87
N ASP A 14 2.16 -1.31 -6.52
CA ASP A 14 3.40 -1.81 -7.13
C ASP A 14 4.33 -2.49 -6.12
N HIS A 15 4.30 -2.04 -4.85
CA HIS A 15 5.12 -2.61 -3.77
C HIS A 15 4.53 -3.87 -3.12
N ILE A 16 3.22 -4.06 -3.18
CA ILE A 16 2.52 -5.11 -2.41
C ILE A 16 1.74 -6.11 -3.26
N ALA A 17 1.58 -5.88 -4.56
CA ALA A 17 0.74 -6.72 -5.43
C ALA A 17 1.20 -8.19 -5.43
N SER A 18 2.51 -8.43 -5.37
CA SER A 18 3.07 -9.79 -5.30
C SER A 18 2.71 -10.54 -4.02
N ALA A 19 2.32 -9.86 -2.95
CA ALA A 19 1.89 -10.47 -1.70
C ALA A 19 0.57 -11.23 -1.85
N PHE A 20 -0.31 -10.80 -2.75
CA PHE A 20 -1.67 -11.34 -2.92
C PHE A 20 -1.73 -12.64 -3.74
N GLY A 21 -0.58 -13.19 -4.17
CA GLY A 21 -0.54 -14.37 -5.04
C GLY A 21 -1.00 -15.68 -4.39
N SER A 22 -1.05 -15.74 -3.05
CA SER A 22 -1.30 -16.98 -2.29
C SER A 22 -2.51 -16.93 -1.35
N GLY A 23 -3.30 -15.85 -1.38
CA GLY A 23 -4.52 -15.70 -0.59
C GLY A 23 -4.54 -14.43 0.25
N SER A 24 -5.20 -14.50 1.41
CA SER A 24 -5.33 -13.35 2.33
C SER A 24 -3.97 -12.94 2.89
N VAL A 25 -3.66 -11.64 2.83
CA VAL A 25 -2.39 -11.08 3.27
C VAL A 25 -2.61 -10.24 4.53
N HIS A 26 -1.87 -10.54 5.60
CA HIS A 26 -1.93 -9.76 6.82
C HIS A 26 -1.19 -8.43 6.68
N ARG A 27 -1.62 -7.39 7.41
CA ARG A 27 -0.95 -6.08 7.44
C ARG A 27 0.56 -6.16 7.63
N THR A 28 1.02 -7.00 8.54
CA THR A 28 2.45 -7.21 8.82
C THR A 28 3.21 -7.75 7.61
N GLU A 29 2.59 -8.64 6.83
CA GLU A 29 3.19 -9.18 5.60
C GLU A 29 3.22 -8.13 4.49
N LEU A 30 2.20 -7.28 4.40
CA LEU A 30 2.19 -6.13 3.48
C LEU A 30 3.35 -5.16 3.77
N ILE A 31 3.59 -4.85 5.05
CA ILE A 31 4.70 -4.00 5.47
C ILE A 31 6.04 -4.65 5.11
N LYS A 32 6.23 -5.95 5.40
CA LYS A 32 7.45 -6.68 5.03
C LYS A 32 7.70 -6.67 3.52
N HIS A 33 6.66 -6.86 2.70
CA HIS A 33 6.80 -6.79 1.24
C HIS A 33 7.16 -5.40 0.75
N ALA A 34 6.58 -4.36 1.33
CA ALA A 34 6.94 -2.98 1.02
C ALA A 34 8.38 -2.66 1.44
N GLU A 35 8.85 -3.13 2.60
CA GLU A 35 10.24 -2.98 3.03
C GLU A 35 11.20 -3.72 2.09
N ALA A 36 10.88 -4.97 1.73
CA ALA A 36 11.68 -5.77 0.81
C ALA A 36 11.79 -5.15 -0.59
N SER A 37 10.74 -4.45 -1.04
CA SER A 37 10.74 -3.71 -2.31
C SER A 37 11.30 -2.29 -2.20
N LYS A 38 11.91 -1.94 -1.06
CA LYS A 38 12.50 -0.61 -0.79
C LYS A 38 11.50 0.54 -0.97
N ALA A 39 10.25 0.30 -0.55
CA ALA A 39 9.19 1.31 -0.60
C ALA A 39 9.57 2.55 0.21
N LYS A 40 9.06 3.70 -0.24
CA LYS A 40 9.28 4.97 0.46
C LYS A 40 8.69 4.94 1.88
N PRO A 41 9.25 5.69 2.84
CA PRO A 41 8.72 5.75 4.21
C PRO A 41 7.24 6.13 4.29
N GLU A 42 6.75 6.92 3.34
CA GLU A 42 5.34 7.29 3.22
C GLU A 42 4.44 6.08 2.90
N VAL A 43 4.90 5.15 2.06
CA VAL A 43 4.17 3.90 1.76
C VAL A 43 4.06 3.05 3.02
N LEU A 44 5.17 2.88 3.76
CA LEU A 44 5.17 2.15 5.03
C LEU A 44 4.24 2.81 6.06
N THR A 45 4.20 4.14 6.07
CA THR A 45 3.30 4.90 6.96
C THR A 45 1.84 4.69 6.59
N ALA A 46 1.51 4.64 5.30
CA ALA A 46 0.17 4.29 4.85
C ALA A 46 -0.22 2.86 5.26
N LEU A 47 0.65 1.87 5.01
CA LEU A 47 0.37 0.47 5.37
C LEU A 47 0.19 0.25 6.88
N ARG A 48 0.90 1.01 7.72
CA ARG A 48 0.72 0.97 9.18
C ARG A 48 -0.67 1.43 9.66
N ARG A 49 -1.37 2.26 8.87
CA ARG A 49 -2.74 2.72 9.19
C ARG A 49 -3.80 1.64 8.99
N LEU A 50 -3.48 0.58 8.27
CA LEU A 50 -4.41 -0.52 8.06
C LEU A 50 -4.76 -1.18 9.41
N PRO A 51 -5.99 -1.69 9.56
CA PRO A 51 -6.34 -2.54 10.70
C PRO A 51 -5.51 -3.83 10.73
N ASP A 52 -5.38 -4.40 11.92
CA ASP A 52 -4.60 -5.59 12.17
C ASP A 52 -5.40 -6.86 11.85
N HIS A 53 -5.64 -7.08 10.54
CA HIS A 53 -6.28 -8.30 10.03
C HIS A 53 -5.75 -8.67 8.64
N GLY A 54 -6.27 -9.78 8.09
CA GLY A 54 -6.02 -10.22 6.73
C GLY A 54 -6.88 -9.49 5.71
N PHE A 55 -6.26 -9.08 4.61
CA PHE A 55 -6.93 -8.51 3.44
C PHE A 55 -6.94 -9.55 2.32
N THR A 56 -8.10 -9.77 1.71
CA THR A 56 -8.23 -10.77 0.63
C THR A 56 -7.91 -10.14 -0.72
N THR A 57 -8.19 -8.86 -0.88
CA THR A 57 -7.98 -8.15 -2.15
C THR A 57 -7.36 -6.77 -1.90
N MET A 58 -6.71 -6.22 -2.95
CA MET A 58 -6.21 -4.85 -2.90
C MET A 58 -7.30 -3.81 -2.63
N ARG A 59 -8.55 -4.11 -3.03
CA ARG A 59 -9.69 -3.22 -2.83
C ARG A 59 -10.00 -3.01 -1.35
N ASP A 60 -9.75 -4.03 -0.52
CA ASP A 60 -9.99 -3.98 0.92
C ASP A 60 -9.09 -2.92 1.58
N LEU A 61 -7.84 -2.76 1.11
CA LEU A 61 -6.94 -1.71 1.62
C LEU A 61 -7.48 -0.30 1.33
N TRP A 62 -8.03 -0.09 0.15
CA TRP A 62 -8.47 1.24 -0.30
C TRP A 62 -9.66 1.77 0.50
N ILE A 63 -10.40 0.90 1.17
CA ILE A 63 -11.45 1.28 2.13
C ILE A 63 -10.83 1.99 3.35
N HIS A 64 -9.63 1.56 3.77
CA HIS A 64 -8.91 2.11 4.92
C HIS A 64 -7.93 3.23 4.55
N LEU A 65 -7.60 3.35 3.26
CA LEU A 65 -6.67 4.32 2.69
C LEU A 65 -7.38 5.24 1.69
N GLU A 66 -8.59 5.68 2.02
CA GLU A 66 -9.44 6.45 1.11
C GLU A 66 -8.84 7.81 0.74
N ASP A 67 -8.07 8.40 1.65
CA ASP A 67 -7.36 9.67 1.48
C ASP A 67 -6.16 9.58 0.53
N ILE A 68 -5.70 8.36 0.21
CA ILE A 68 -4.64 8.16 -0.76
C ILE A 68 -5.24 8.31 -2.17
N PRO A 69 -4.74 9.23 -2.98
CA PRO A 69 -5.29 9.47 -4.31
C PRO A 69 -4.97 8.31 -5.26
N VAL A 70 -5.90 8.05 -6.18
CA VAL A 70 -5.61 7.26 -7.37
C VAL A 70 -4.69 8.11 -8.25
N GLU A 71 -3.65 7.50 -8.82
CA GLU A 71 -2.80 8.20 -9.77
C GLU A 71 -3.64 8.62 -10.98
N VAL A 72 -3.73 9.92 -11.21
CA VAL A 72 -4.40 10.46 -12.39
C VAL A 72 -3.32 10.62 -13.46
N THR A 73 -3.14 9.60 -14.29
CA THR A 73 -2.29 9.71 -15.46
C THR A 73 -2.99 10.69 -16.41
N SER A 74 -2.45 11.91 -16.53
CA SER A 74 -2.86 12.88 -17.56
C SER A 74 -2.12 12.62 -18.86
#